data_AF-A0A0Z8KI31-F1
#
_entry.id   AF-A0A0Z8KI31-F1
#
_cell.length_a   1.000
_cell.length_b   1.000
_cell.length_c   1.000
_cell.angle_alpha   90.00
_cell.angle_beta   90.00
_cell.angle_gamma   90.00
#
_symmetry.space_group_name_H-M   'P 1'
#
loop_
_entity.id
_entity.type
_entity.pdbx_description
1 polymer ?
#
loop_
_entity_poly.entity_id
_entity_poly.type
_entity_poly.pdbx_seq_one_letter_code
_entity_poly.pdbx_strand_id
1 'polypeptide(L)'
;MADQVTNRLRSAHKKATVISIHIGYSRTDMKKSINAQKKIDPANLPKTMIGHVLELFRKKYTSGAVRQIGVTYSGFVDENYTLLSLFDDVEQIEKENRLQTAIDVVRE
;
A
#
# COMPACT_ATOMS: atom_id res chain seq x y z
N MET A 1 -1.26 8.37 5.62
CA MET A 1 -0.82 7.15 6.32
C MET A 1 -0.25 6.12 5.35
N ALA A 2 -1.05 5.52 4.46
CA ALA A 2 -0.54 4.58 3.45
C ALA A 2 0.62 5.15 2.63
N ASP A 3 0.45 6.37 2.10
CA ASP A 3 1.49 7.11 1.36
C ASP A 3 2.81 7.24 2.13
N GLN A 4 2.75 7.57 3.42
CA GLN A 4 3.93 7.71 4.28
C GLN A 4 4.68 6.37 4.45
N VAL A 5 3.96 5.27 4.63
CA VAL A 5 4.57 3.93 4.72
C VAL A 5 5.13 3.51 3.36
N THR A 6 4.48 3.90 2.26
CA THR A 6 4.99 3.65 0.90
C THR A 6 6.27 4.43 0.63
N ASN A 7 6.37 5.70 1.05
CA ASN A 7 7.60 6.47 0.91
C ASN A 7 8.76 5.81 1.67
N ARG A 8 8.52 5.34 2.90
CA ARG A 8 9.53 4.57 3.67
C ARG A 8 9.95 3.28 2.97
N LEU A 9 9.01 2.59 2.33
CA LEU A 9 9.29 1.39 1.54
C LEU A 9 10.17 1.71 0.32
N ARG A 10 9.90 2.83 -0.35
CA ARG A 10 10.67 3.32 -1.50
C ARG A 10 12.08 3.78 -1.12
N SER A 11 12.25 4.52 -0.02
CA SER A 11 13.57 4.88 0.51
C SER A 11 14.42 3.66 0.88
N ALA A 12 13.79 2.53 1.20
CA ALA A 12 14.48 1.26 1.44
C ALA A 12 14.75 0.44 0.18
N HIS A 13 14.37 0.93 -1.01
CA HIS A 13 14.48 0.24 -2.30
C HIS A 13 13.83 -1.15 -2.31
N LYS A 14 12.67 -1.27 -1.66
CA LYS A 14 11.89 -2.51 -1.60
C LYS A 14 10.52 -2.35 -2.26
N LYS A 15 9.95 -3.47 -2.69
CA LYS A 15 8.53 -3.63 -3.04
C LYS A 15 7.87 -4.49 -1.97
N ALA A 16 6.57 -4.32 -1.74
CA ALA A 16 5.82 -5.15 -0.80
C ALA A 16 4.82 -6.03 -1.56
N THR A 17 4.60 -7.24 -1.02
CA THR A 17 3.66 -8.23 -1.60
C THR A 17 2.45 -8.47 -0.70
N VAL A 18 2.47 -7.94 0.52
CA VAL A 18 1.37 -8.09 1.47
C VAL A 18 1.05 -6.74 2.10
N ILE A 19 -0.23 -6.41 2.10
CA ILE A 19 -0.79 -5.24 2.75
C ILE A 19 -1.71 -5.71 3.87
N SER A 20 -1.50 -5.18 5.06
CA SER A 20 -2.33 -5.44 6.23
C SER A 20 -2.88 -4.15 6.79
N ILE A 21 -4.15 -4.18 7.19
CA ILE A 21 -4.82 -3.11 7.92
C ILE A 21 -5.30 -3.62 9.27
N HIS A 22 -5.15 -2.76 10.27
CA HIS A 22 -5.72 -2.93 11.58
C HIS A 22 -6.68 -1.77 11.86
N ILE A 23 -7.92 -2.06 12.21
CA ILE A 23 -8.95 -1.08 12.52
C ILE A 23 -9.43 -1.34 13.94
N GLY A 24 -9.24 -0.36 14.82
CA GLY A 24 -9.82 -0.39 16.16
C GLY A 24 -11.02 0.54 16.24
N TYR A 25 -12.15 0.01 16.72
CA TYR A 25 -13.37 0.78 16.94
C TYR A 25 -13.33 1.54 18.28
N SER A 26 -14.20 2.54 18.41
CA SER A 26 -14.44 3.20 19.69
C SER A 26 -14.95 2.21 20.74
N ARG A 27 -14.64 2.42 22.03
CA ARG A 27 -15.18 1.58 23.13
C ARG A 27 -16.70 1.63 23.20
N THR A 28 -17.32 2.69 22.67
CA THR A 28 -18.77 2.89 22.61
C THR A 28 -19.45 2.01 21.56
N ASP A 29 -18.75 1.71 20.46
CA ASP A 29 -19.17 0.72 19.48
C ASP A 29 -18.66 -0.64 19.99
N MET A 30 -19.51 -1.53 20.51
CA MET A 30 -19.12 -2.89 20.98
C MET A 30 -18.70 -3.83 19.82
N LYS A 31 -17.91 -3.33 18.88
CA LYS A 31 -17.44 -4.02 17.68
C LYS A 31 -16.01 -4.50 17.88
N LYS A 32 -15.75 -5.72 17.43
CA LYS A 32 -14.40 -6.31 17.46
C LYS A 32 -13.48 -5.56 16.51
N SER A 33 -12.22 -5.41 16.90
CA SER A 33 -11.17 -4.89 16.01
C SER A 33 -11.07 -5.74 14.75
N ILE A 34 -10.86 -5.09 13.60
CA ILE A 34 -10.68 -5.78 12.32
C ILE A 34 -9.18 -5.84 12.04
N ASN A 35 -8.71 -7.06 11.80
CA ASN A 35 -7.40 -7.32 11.23
C ASN A 35 -7.61 -7.99 9.88
N ALA A 36 -7.14 -7.37 8.81
CA ALA A 36 -7.27 -7.91 7.47
C ALA A 36 -5.96 -7.76 6.71
N GLN A 37 -5.65 -8.76 5.90
CA GLN A 37 -4.48 -8.74 5.03
C GLN A 37 -4.88 -9.16 3.62
N LYS A 38 -4.18 -8.61 2.63
CA LYS A 38 -4.33 -8.94 1.22
C LYS A 38 -2.94 -9.13 0.62
N LYS A 39 -2.78 -10.24 -0.10
CA LYS A 39 -1.61 -10.45 -0.95
C LYS A 39 -1.83 -9.68 -2.26
N ILE A 40 -0.81 -8.97 -2.70
CA ILE A 40 -0.78 -8.17 -3.92
C ILE A 40 0.46 -8.54 -4.73
N ASP A 41 0.46 -8.15 -5.99
CA ASP A 41 1.68 -8.20 -6.80
C ASP A 41 2.73 -7.24 -6.24
N PRO A 42 4.03 -7.54 -6.41
CA PRO A 42 5.10 -6.69 -5.91
C PRO A 42 4.98 -5.24 -6.40
N ALA A 43 4.62 -4.33 -5.50
CA ALA A 43 4.43 -2.93 -5.83
C ALA A 43 5.15 -2.01 -4.84
N ASN A 44 5.56 -0.84 -5.32
CA ASN A 44 6.07 0.27 -4.51
C ASN A 44 5.55 1.64 -4.98
N LEU A 45 4.60 1.68 -5.92
CA LEU A 45 4.00 2.93 -6.39
C LEU A 45 2.97 3.44 -5.39
N PRO A 46 3.05 4.71 -4.93
CA PRO A 46 2.13 5.26 -3.93
C PRO A 46 0.66 5.15 -4.32
N LYS A 47 0.32 5.49 -5.57
CA LYS A 47 -1.07 5.42 -6.06
C LYS A 47 -1.63 4.00 -5.95
N THR A 48 -0.88 3.01 -6.41
CA THR A 48 -1.27 1.58 -6.39
C THR A 48 -1.43 1.09 -4.95
N MET A 49 -0.49 1.43 -4.07
CA MET A 49 -0.54 1.03 -2.65
C MET A 49 -1.73 1.64 -1.90
N ILE A 50 -1.99 2.93 -2.11
CA ILE A 50 -3.15 3.61 -1.53
C ILE A 50 -4.44 2.97 -2.03
N GLY A 51 -4.52 2.67 -3.33
CA GLY A 51 -5.65 1.97 -3.94
C GLY A 51 -5.96 0.64 -3.26
N HIS A 52 -4.94 -0.21 -3.08
CA HIS A 52 -5.12 -1.50 -2.41
C HIS A 52 -5.51 -1.39 -0.94
N VAL A 53 -4.94 -0.43 -0.20
CA VAL A 53 -5.34 -0.17 1.20
C VAL A 53 -6.80 0.26 1.28
N LEU A 54 -7.24 1.15 0.40
CA LEU A 54 -8.63 1.61 0.34
C LEU A 54 -9.59 0.49 -0.04
N GLU A 55 -9.22 -0.35 -0.99
CA GLU A 55 -10.00 -1.52 -1.39
C GLU A 55 -10.17 -2.50 -0.21
N LEU A 56 -9.08 -2.81 0.49
CA LEU A 56 -9.09 -3.69 1.65
C LEU A 56 -9.93 -3.11 2.80
N PHE A 57 -9.81 -1.80 3.03
CA PHE A 57 -10.61 -1.09 4.02
C PHE A 57 -12.09 -1.17 3.67
N ARG A 58 -12.50 -0.78 2.46
CA ARG A 58 -13.90 -0.80 2.02
C ARG A 58 -14.52 -2.20 2.03
N LYS A 59 -13.72 -3.24 1.77
CA LYS A 59 -14.21 -4.64 1.77
C LYS A 59 -14.49 -5.18 3.17
N LYS A 60 -13.76 -4.70 4.18
CA LYS A 60 -13.82 -5.25 5.55
C LYS A 60 -14.55 -4.35 6.53
N TYR A 61 -14.47 -3.05 6.33
CA TYR A 61 -15.18 -2.07 7.14
C TYR A 61 -16.66 -2.05 6.74
N THR A 62 -17.53 -2.31 7.71
CA THR A 62 -18.99 -2.29 7.53
C THR A 62 -19.61 -1.02 8.10
N SER A 63 -19.42 -0.75 9.39
CA SER A 63 -19.95 0.45 10.06
C SER A 63 -19.31 0.66 11.44
N GLY A 64 -19.50 1.85 12.02
CA GLY A 64 -19.09 2.18 13.40
C GLY A 64 -17.95 3.19 13.47
N ALA A 65 -17.83 3.90 14.59
CA ALA A 65 -16.81 4.92 14.75
C ALA A 65 -15.42 4.28 14.89
N VAL A 66 -14.52 4.59 13.95
CA VAL A 66 -13.13 4.13 13.96
C VAL A 66 -12.29 5.04 14.84
N ARG A 67 -11.57 4.46 15.81
CA ARG A 67 -10.65 5.18 16.71
C ARG A 67 -9.21 5.13 16.25
N GLN A 68 -8.80 4.03 15.62
CA GLN A 68 -7.42 3.84 15.16
C GLN A 68 -7.39 3.04 13.86
N ILE A 69 -6.46 3.41 12.98
CA ILE A 69 -6.13 2.68 11.75
C ILE A 69 -4.63 2.47 11.71
N GLY A 70 -4.19 1.22 11.65
CA GLY A 70 -2.82 0.81 11.36
C GLY A 70 -2.72 0.29 9.93
N VAL A 71 -1.68 0.69 9.21
CA VAL A 71 -1.33 0.16 7.89
C VAL A 71 0.07 -0.43 7.98
N THR A 72 0.20 -1.70 7.60
CA THR A 72 1.48 -2.42 7.62
C THR A 72 1.71 -3.06 6.27
N TYR A 73 2.94 -2.97 5.78
CA TYR A 73 3.40 -3.68 4.59
C TYR A 73 4.36 -4.79 5.00
N SER A 74 4.27 -5.94 4.35
CA SER A 74 5.13 -7.09 4.60
C SER A 74 5.38 -7.89 3.32
N GLY A 75 6.22 -8.92 3.42
CA GLY A 75 6.65 -9.72 2.27
C GLY A 75 7.46 -8.86 1.28
N PHE A 76 8.54 -8.25 1.77
CA PHE A 76 9.38 -7.37 0.97
C PHE A 76 10.18 -8.15 -0.06
N VAL A 77 10.27 -7.60 -1.27
CA VAL A 77 11.13 -8.10 -2.36
C VAL A 77 11.97 -6.94 -2.90
N ASP A 78 13.09 -7.26 -3.52
CA ASP A 78 13.95 -6.23 -4.12
C ASP A 78 13.29 -5.52 -5.29
N GLU A 79 13.58 -4.23 -5.43
CA GLU A 79 13.01 -3.36 -6.47
C GLU A 79 13.34 -3.84 -7.91
N ASN A 80 14.47 -4.54 -8.08
CA ASN A 80 14.96 -5.06 -9.36
C ASN A 80 14.01 -6.05 -10.06
N TYR A 81 13.04 -6.61 -9.34
CA TYR A 81 12.04 -7.50 -9.91
C TYR A 81 10.78 -6.72 -10.27
N THR A 82 10.54 -6.51 -11.56
CA THR A 82 9.27 -5.97 -12.07
C THR A 82 8.51 -7.09 -12.77
N LEU A 83 7.29 -7.34 -12.28
CA LEU A 83 6.36 -8.24 -12.96
C LEU A 83 5.76 -7.45 -14.14
N LEU A 84 5.98 -7.94 -15.35
CA LEU A 84 5.45 -7.35 -16.59
C LEU A 84 4.40 -8.31 -17.15
N SER A 85 3.18 -7.83 -17.38
CA SER A 85 2.19 -8.55 -18.18
C SER A 85 2.44 -8.30 -19.66
N LEU A 86 2.11 -9.28 -20.51
CA LEU A 86 2.18 -9.13 -21.97
C LEU A 86 1.22 -8.07 -22.52
N PHE A 87 0.27 -7.63 -21.70
CA PHE A 87 -0.73 -6.63 -22.05
C PHE A 87 -0.47 -5.26 -21.40
N ASP A 88 0.61 -5.14 -20.64
CA ASP A 88 0.97 -3.88 -20.00
C ASP A 88 1.72 -2.98 -20.99
N ASP A 89 1.42 -1.69 -20.94
CA ASP A 89 2.19 -0.67 -21.66
C ASP A 89 3.48 -0.36 -20.86
N VAL A 90 4.57 -0.99 -21.30
CA VAL A 90 5.88 -0.89 -20.64
C VAL A 90 6.39 0.55 -20.62
N GLU A 91 6.15 1.33 -21.68
CA GLU A 91 6.61 2.73 -21.76
C GLU A 91 5.90 3.59 -20.71
N GLN A 92 4.60 3.38 -20.51
CA GLN A 92 3.86 4.09 -19.47
C GLN A 92 4.34 3.72 -18.06
N ILE A 93 4.56 2.42 -17.79
CA ILE A 93 5.04 1.95 -16.48
C ILE A 93 6.41 2.54 -16.17
N GLU A 94 7.34 2.53 -17.14
CA GLU A 94 8.65 3.14 -16.95
C GLU A 94 8.58 4.64 -16.71
N LYS A 95 7.72 5.35 -17.47
CA LYS A 95 7.54 6.80 -17.32
C LYS A 95 7.00 7.16 -15.94
N GLU A 96 6.02 6.40 -15.43
CA GLU A 96 5.45 6.63 -14.11
C GLU A 96 6.46 6.31 -12.99
N ASN A 97 7.24 5.24 -13.14
CA ASN A 97 8.35 4.93 -12.23
C ASN A 97 9.41 6.05 -12.21
N ARG A 98 9.86 6.52 -13.38
CA ARG A 98 10.84 7.62 -13.50
C ARG A 98 10.33 8.91 -12.87
N LEU A 99 9.07 9.26 -13.12
CA LEU A 99 8.43 10.42 -12.51
C LEU A 99 8.44 10.31 -10.98
N GLN A 100 8.06 9.14 -10.46
CA GLN A 100 8.00 8.93 -9.03
C GLN A 100 9.39 8.98 -8.39
N THR A 101 10.41 8.37 -9.02
CA THR A 101 11.80 8.45 -8.56
C THR A 101 12.31 9.89 -8.55
N ALA A 102 12.01 10.69 -9.57
CA ALA A 102 12.37 12.11 -9.58
C ALA A 102 11.70 12.90 -8.44
N ILE A 103 10.43 12.61 -8.14
CA ILE A 103 9.73 13.20 -7.00
C ILE A 103 10.39 12.79 -5.67
N ASP A 104 10.80 11.53 -5.54
CA ASP A 104 11.44 11.03 -4.32
C ASP A 104 12.78 11.74 -4.07
N VAL A 105 13.58 11.96 -5.11
CA VAL A 105 14.87 12.71 -5.03
C VAL A 105 14.67 14.16 -4.58
N VAL A 106 13.60 14.82 -5.01
CA VAL A 106 13.31 16.22 -4.63
C VAL A 106 12.77 16.33 -3.20
N ARG A 107 12.25 15.24 -2.63
CA ARG A 107 11.70 15.19 -1.27
C ARG A 107 12.76 14.92 -0.21
N GLU A 108 13.92 14.41 -0.60
CA GLU A 108 15.13 14.29 0.23
C GLU A 108 15.76 15.67 0.51
#